data_AF-A0A523RMP0-F1
#
_entry.id   AF-A0A523RMP0-F1
#
_cell.length_a   1.000
_cell.length_b   1.000
_cell.length_c   1.000
_cell.angle_alpha   90.00
_cell.angle_beta   90.00
_cell.angle_gamma   90.00
#
_symmetry.space_group_name_H-M   'P 1'
#
loop_
_entity.id
_entity.type
_entity.pdbx_description
1 polymer ?
#
loop_
_entity_poly.entity_id
_entity_poly.type
_entity_poly.pdbx_seq_one_letter_code
_entity_poly.pdbx_strand_id
1 'polypeptide(L)'
;MQKRGMSDSRWVSITAIMTALALVGNYALVAVPNLELGSSILFVTSYIFGVQMAIWSTLIMSLLFGIINPWGGFIPLIWLSQVIGWFYIVATGAIMGRFGKNGKRLEPRKWELAFTGAFVTFIFEQVTNIGYSITFGVPFILAIAAAIPFTILHIFSNAIIFSQVVPMLDSALSKQLKGLIWNTESGQDIKEAKSIREIELEEYGEK
;
A
#
# COMPACT_ATOMS: atom_id res chain seq x y z
N MET A 1 -17.14 -7.82 3.46
CA MET A 1 -16.02 -8.78 3.53
C MET A 1 -15.85 -9.42 2.16
N GLN A 2 -14.79 -9.06 1.43
CA GLN A 2 -14.49 -9.62 0.11
C GLN A 2 -14.02 -11.07 0.30
N LYS A 3 -14.68 -12.04 -0.34
CA LYS A 3 -14.23 -13.44 -0.37
C LYS A 3 -12.78 -13.45 -0.86
N ARG A 4 -11.82 -13.79 0.01
CA ARG A 4 -10.43 -13.94 -0.37
C ARG A 4 -10.34 -15.16 -1.29
N GLY A 5 -10.15 -14.94 -2.59
CA GLY A 5 -9.84 -16.02 -3.55
C GLY A 5 -8.43 -16.61 -3.36
N MET A 6 -7.86 -16.49 -2.16
CA MET A 6 -6.48 -16.78 -1.83
C MET A 6 -6.45 -17.51 -0.49
N SER A 7 -5.71 -18.62 -0.41
CA SER A 7 -5.53 -19.36 0.85
C SER A 7 -4.80 -18.52 1.89
N ASP A 8 -5.04 -18.81 3.17
CA ASP A 8 -4.46 -18.05 4.27
C ASP A 8 -2.92 -18.06 4.26
N SER A 9 -2.31 -19.20 3.94
CA SER A 9 -0.85 -19.33 3.85
C SER A 9 -0.26 -18.42 2.75
N ARG A 10 -0.93 -18.32 1.59
CA ARG A 10 -0.52 -17.40 0.52
C ARG A 10 -0.69 -15.95 0.94
N TRP A 11 -1.80 -15.64 1.59
CA TRP A 11 -2.07 -14.29 2.07
C TRP A 11 -1.00 -13.82 3.06
N VAL A 12 -0.63 -14.66 4.03
CA VAL A 12 0.44 -14.37 5.00
C VAL A 12 1.79 -14.22 4.30
N SER A 13 2.12 -15.11 3.36
CA SER A 13 3.40 -15.08 2.64
C SER A 13 3.57 -13.80 1.81
N ILE A 14 2.53 -13.39 1.07
CA ILE A 14 2.57 -12.15 0.29
C ILE A 14 2.65 -10.94 1.22
N THR A 15 1.90 -10.94 2.33
CA THR A 15 2.01 -9.88 3.35
C THR A 15 3.45 -9.74 3.85
N ALA A 16 4.11 -10.86 4.18
CA ALA A 16 5.49 -10.84 4.66
C ALA A 16 6.48 -10.32 3.60
N ILE A 17 6.34 -10.74 2.34
CA ILE A 17 7.19 -10.28 1.23
C ILE A 17 7.01 -8.78 1.00
N MET A 18 5.76 -8.29 0.95
CA MET A 18 5.48 -6.86 0.75
C MET A 18 5.96 -6.03 1.94
N THR A 19 5.84 -6.55 3.16
CA THR A 19 6.39 -5.92 4.37
C THR A 19 7.91 -5.80 4.29
N ALA A 20 8.60 -6.89 3.95
CA ALA A 20 10.06 -6.90 3.82
C ALA A 20 10.52 -5.95 2.71
N LEU A 21 9.82 -5.93 1.58
CA LEU A 21 10.11 -5.01 0.47
C LEU A 21 9.95 -3.55 0.90
N ALA A 22 8.86 -3.21 1.60
CA ALA A 22 8.64 -1.86 2.11
C ALA A 22 9.72 -1.45 3.13
N LEU A 23 10.08 -2.36 4.04
CA LEU A 23 11.12 -2.13 5.04
C LEU A 23 12.49 -1.89 4.40
N VAL A 24 12.89 -2.76 3.47
CA VAL A 24 14.15 -2.60 2.72
C VAL A 24 14.12 -1.36 1.85
N GLY A 25 12.97 -1.02 1.25
CA GLY A 25 12.80 0.22 0.48
C GLY A 25 13.06 1.49 1.32
N ASN A 26 12.68 1.48 2.59
CA ASN A 26 13.00 2.56 3.53
C ASN A 26 14.49 2.57 3.91
N TYR A 27 15.10 1.40 4.16
CA TYR A 27 16.53 1.35 4.50
C TYR A 27 17.46 1.62 3.33
N ALA A 28 17.12 1.19 2.11
CA ALA A 28 17.99 1.31 0.94
C ALA A 28 18.34 2.77 0.62
N LEU A 29 17.40 3.68 0.89
CA LEU A 29 17.57 5.11 0.64
C LEU A 29 17.68 5.93 1.93
N VAL A 30 17.89 5.28 3.08
CA VAL A 30 17.95 5.97 4.37
C VAL A 30 19.08 7.00 4.45
N ALA A 31 20.14 6.80 3.67
CA ALA A 31 21.28 7.71 3.56
C ALA A 31 21.13 8.76 2.45
N VAL A 32 20.14 8.62 1.56
CA VAL A 32 19.89 9.58 0.48
C VAL A 32 18.78 10.52 0.92
N PRO A 33 19.07 11.82 1.11
CA PRO A 33 18.07 12.75 1.63
C PRO A 33 16.80 12.76 0.80
N ASN A 34 15.66 12.57 1.46
CA ASN A 34 14.31 12.78 0.91
C ASN A 34 13.94 11.89 -0.31
N LEU A 35 14.63 10.75 -0.50
CA LEU A 35 14.17 9.70 -1.41
C LEU A 35 13.60 8.54 -0.59
N GLU A 36 12.32 8.22 -0.76
CA GLU A 36 11.66 7.14 -0.01
C GLU A 36 10.89 6.19 -0.94
N LEU A 37 11.30 4.92 -0.99
CA LEU A 37 10.57 3.90 -1.77
C LEU A 37 9.46 3.23 -0.97
N GLY A 38 9.58 3.17 0.36
CA GLY A 38 8.67 2.46 1.26
C GLY A 38 7.21 2.85 1.06
N SER A 39 6.92 4.15 1.04
CA SER A 39 5.59 4.69 0.78
C SER A 39 4.97 4.22 -0.54
N SER A 40 5.75 4.16 -1.62
CA SER A 40 5.26 3.67 -2.93
C SER A 40 4.93 2.17 -2.91
N ILE A 41 5.68 1.37 -2.14
CA ILE A 41 5.45 -0.06 -1.98
C ILE A 41 4.19 -0.32 -1.15
N LEU A 42 3.97 0.44 -0.08
CA LEU A 42 2.72 0.36 0.72
C LEU A 42 1.50 0.78 -0.12
N PHE A 43 1.63 1.83 -0.93
CA PHE A 43 0.62 2.25 -1.88
C PHE A 43 0.29 1.11 -2.88
N VAL A 44 1.30 0.50 -3.50
CA VAL A 44 1.12 -0.62 -4.44
C VAL A 44 0.48 -1.82 -3.72
N THR A 45 0.87 -2.08 -2.48
CA THR A 45 0.31 -3.18 -1.70
C THR A 45 -1.21 -3.01 -1.54
N SER A 46 -1.67 -1.80 -1.20
CA SER A 46 -3.10 -1.53 -1.06
C SER A 46 -3.82 -1.45 -2.40
N TYR A 47 -3.16 -0.92 -3.42
CA TYR A 47 -3.66 -0.81 -4.79
C TYR A 47 -3.91 -2.17 -5.46
N ILE A 48 -3.06 -3.17 -5.20
CA ILE A 48 -3.18 -4.52 -5.80
C ILE A 48 -3.95 -5.48 -4.90
N PHE A 49 -3.56 -5.57 -3.63
CA PHE A 49 -4.01 -6.63 -2.73
C PHE A 49 -5.11 -6.17 -1.75
N GLY A 50 -5.41 -4.87 -1.75
CA GLY A 50 -6.43 -4.26 -0.91
C GLY A 50 -5.92 -3.78 0.44
N VAL A 51 -6.78 -3.00 1.11
CA VAL A 51 -6.45 -2.25 2.32
C VAL A 51 -5.98 -3.13 3.48
N GLN A 52 -6.56 -4.32 3.65
CA GLN A 52 -6.26 -5.17 4.81
C GLN A 52 -4.81 -5.65 4.80
N MET A 53 -4.29 -6.10 3.65
CA MET A 53 -2.90 -6.56 3.54
C MET A 53 -1.92 -5.41 3.76
N ALA A 54 -2.24 -4.24 3.23
CA ALA A 54 -1.42 -3.05 3.37
C ALA A 54 -1.40 -2.51 4.81
N ILE A 55 -2.51 -2.59 5.56
CA ILE A 55 -2.53 -2.22 6.99
C ILE A 55 -1.54 -3.08 7.77
N TRP A 56 -1.60 -4.41 7.62
CA TRP A 56 -0.67 -5.31 8.31
C TRP A 56 0.78 -5.07 7.89
N SER A 57 1.00 -4.86 6.59
CA SER A 57 2.35 -4.56 6.08
C SER A 57 2.89 -3.26 6.68
N THR A 58 2.05 -2.23 6.78
CA THR A 58 2.42 -0.93 7.36
C THR A 58 2.74 -1.04 8.84
N LEU A 59 1.89 -1.74 9.62
CA LEU A 59 2.10 -1.90 11.06
C LEU A 59 3.39 -2.66 11.38
N ILE A 60 3.63 -3.79 10.70
CA ILE A 60 4.83 -4.59 10.93
C ILE A 60 6.08 -3.82 10.47
N MET A 61 6.05 -3.24 9.26
CA MET A 61 7.16 -2.45 8.73
C MET A 61 7.48 -1.27 9.65
N SER A 62 6.48 -0.47 10.03
CA SER A 62 6.67 0.73 10.85
C SER A 62 7.23 0.42 12.23
N LEU A 63 6.80 -0.69 12.85
CA LEU A 63 7.32 -1.11 14.14
C LEU A 63 8.80 -1.52 14.04
N LEU A 64 9.15 -2.32 13.04
CA LEU A 64 10.53 -2.73 12.79
C LEU A 64 11.43 -1.54 12.45
N PHE A 65 10.94 -0.64 11.59
CA PHE A 65 11.65 0.57 11.21
C PHE A 65 11.84 1.53 12.40
N GLY A 66 10.81 1.67 13.25
CA GLY A 66 10.87 2.51 14.44
C GLY A 66 11.83 1.98 15.52
N ILE A 67 11.89 0.65 15.72
CA ILE A 67 12.79 0.03 16.70
C ILE A 67 14.24 0.03 16.21
N ILE A 68 14.45 -0.20 14.91
CA ILE A 68 15.79 -0.33 14.30
C ILE A 68 16.07 0.91 13.44
N ASN A 69 15.78 2.10 13.96
CA ASN A 69 15.96 3.34 13.24
C ASN A 69 17.43 3.81 13.34
N PRO A 70 18.16 4.00 12.21
CA PRO A 70 19.53 4.50 12.25
C PRO A 70 19.64 5.95 12.76
N TRP A 71 18.55 6.71 12.75
CA TRP A 71 18.52 8.12 13.13
C TRP A 71 18.19 8.39 14.61
N GLY A 72 17.92 7.35 15.41
CA GLY A 72 17.69 7.51 16.84
C GLY A 72 16.81 6.44 17.48
N GLY A 73 16.52 6.62 18.77
CA GLY A 73 15.65 5.73 19.52
C GLY A 73 14.18 5.83 19.12
N PHE A 74 13.40 4.82 19.49
CA PHE A 74 11.96 4.78 19.25
C PHE A 74 11.23 5.87 20.06
N ILE A 75 10.61 6.83 19.36
CA ILE A 75 9.77 7.87 19.97
C ILE A 75 8.31 7.60 19.59
N PRO A 76 7.45 7.16 20.55
CA PRO A 76 6.10 6.68 20.24
C PRO A 76 5.21 7.66 19.49
N LEU A 77 5.27 8.96 19.83
CA LEU A 77 4.40 9.96 19.20
C LEU A 77 4.84 10.27 17.76
N ILE A 78 6.14 10.29 17.49
CA ILE A 78 6.69 10.43 16.14
C ILE A 78 6.30 9.22 15.30
N TRP A 79 6.54 8.01 15.83
CA TRP A 79 6.13 6.77 15.16
C TRP A 79 4.63 6.76 14.83
N LEU A 80 3.78 7.16 15.78
CA LEU A 80 2.34 7.23 15.57
C LEU A 80 1.97 8.21 14.44
N SER A 81 2.62 9.38 14.38
CA SER A 81 2.40 10.34 13.29
C SER A 81 2.78 9.76 11.92
N GLN A 82 3.87 9.00 11.83
CA GLN A 82 4.28 8.30 10.61
C GLN A 82 3.27 7.22 10.20
N VAL A 83 2.79 6.42 11.17
CA VAL A 83 1.76 5.39 10.92
C VAL A 83 0.47 6.02 10.38
N ILE A 84 0.03 7.15 10.93
CA ILE A 84 -1.14 7.89 10.42
C ILE A 84 -0.90 8.33 8.97
N GLY A 85 0.28 8.89 8.68
CA GLY A 85 0.67 9.28 7.33
C GLY A 85 0.68 8.10 6.35
N TRP A 86 1.27 6.97 6.72
CA TRP A 86 1.27 5.77 5.88
C TRP A 86 -0.12 5.18 5.69
N PHE A 87 -1.00 5.24 6.69
CA PHE A 87 -2.40 4.83 6.52
C PHE A 87 -3.15 5.72 5.52
N TYR A 88 -2.85 7.01 5.45
CA TYR A 88 -3.38 7.87 4.39
C TYR A 88 -2.92 7.44 2.99
N ILE A 89 -1.64 7.08 2.84
CA ILE A 89 -1.09 6.53 1.59
C ILE A 89 -1.77 5.21 1.21
N VAL A 90 -1.91 4.31 2.18
CA VAL A 90 -2.61 3.02 2.02
C VAL A 90 -4.06 3.22 1.60
N ALA A 91 -4.79 4.16 2.23
CA ALA A 91 -6.16 4.48 1.87
C ALA A 91 -6.24 5.02 0.43
N THR A 92 -5.32 5.88 0.04
CA THR A 92 -5.25 6.45 -1.32
C THR A 92 -5.02 5.35 -2.36
N GLY A 93 -4.07 4.44 -2.12
CA GLY A 93 -3.82 3.30 -3.01
C GLY A 93 -5.04 2.37 -3.12
N ALA A 94 -5.73 2.11 -2.01
CA ALA A 94 -6.95 1.29 -2.01
C ALA A 94 -8.11 1.95 -2.78
N ILE A 95 -8.22 3.28 -2.76
CA ILE A 95 -9.22 4.02 -3.55
C ILE A 95 -8.88 3.94 -5.04
N MET A 96 -7.62 4.14 -5.41
CA MET A 96 -7.18 4.09 -6.81
C MET A 96 -7.18 2.67 -7.38
N GLY A 97 -6.99 1.65 -6.54
CA GLY A 97 -7.00 0.23 -6.96
C GLY A 97 -8.38 -0.35 -7.23
N ARG A 98 -9.45 0.44 -7.09
CA ARG A 98 -10.83 -0.04 -7.30
C ARG A 98 -11.07 -0.43 -8.75
N PHE A 99 -11.84 -1.50 -8.93
CA PHE A 99 -12.28 -1.97 -10.24
C PHE A 99 -13.31 -1.02 -10.84
N GLY A 100 -13.16 -0.72 -12.13
CA GLY A 100 -14.18 -0.02 -12.91
C GLY A 100 -15.43 -0.88 -13.11
N LYS A 101 -16.49 -0.27 -13.67
CA LYS A 101 -17.81 -0.91 -13.88
C LYS A 101 -17.75 -2.23 -14.67
N ASN A 102 -16.70 -2.43 -15.47
CA ASN A 102 -16.49 -3.61 -16.30
C ASN A 102 -15.67 -4.71 -15.61
N GLY A 103 -15.43 -4.61 -14.29
CA GLY A 103 -14.61 -5.56 -13.53
C GLY A 103 -13.10 -5.49 -13.82
N LYS A 104 -12.65 -4.58 -14.68
CA LYS A 104 -11.24 -4.30 -14.94
C LYS A 104 -10.74 -3.20 -14.00
N ARG A 105 -9.53 -3.35 -13.48
CA ARG A 105 -8.88 -2.31 -12.66
C ARG A 105 -8.62 -1.07 -13.51
N LEU A 106 -8.89 0.10 -12.96
CA LEU A 106 -8.53 1.37 -13.61
C LEU A 106 -7.02 1.54 -13.51
N GLU A 107 -6.32 1.56 -14.65
CA GLU A 107 -4.88 1.81 -14.68
C GLU A 107 -4.65 3.32 -14.70
N PRO A 108 -4.12 3.92 -13.62
CA PRO A 108 -3.86 5.34 -13.57
C PRO A 108 -2.71 5.70 -14.51
N ARG A 109 -2.83 6.85 -15.15
CA ARG A 109 -1.78 7.42 -16.00
C ARG A 109 -0.59 7.84 -15.14
N LYS A 110 0.61 7.87 -15.72
CA LYS A 110 1.84 8.27 -15.01
C LYS A 110 1.73 9.65 -14.34
N TRP A 111 1.05 10.60 -14.97
CA TRP A 111 0.87 11.94 -14.39
C TRP A 111 -0.12 11.95 -13.22
N GLU A 112 -1.14 11.08 -13.23
CA GLU A 112 -2.06 10.93 -12.09
C GLU A 112 -1.29 10.39 -10.89
N LEU A 113 -0.45 9.38 -11.11
CA LEU A 113 0.43 8.83 -10.08
C LEU A 113 1.46 9.86 -9.59
N ALA A 114 2.00 10.70 -10.48
CA ALA A 114 2.91 11.78 -10.08
C ALA A 114 2.21 12.77 -9.14
N PHE A 115 1.00 13.20 -9.50
CA PHE A 115 0.20 14.10 -8.67
C PHE A 115 -0.19 13.44 -7.34
N THR A 116 -0.60 12.17 -7.37
CA THR A 116 -0.89 11.40 -6.16
C THR A 116 0.33 11.32 -5.26
N GLY A 117 1.51 10.97 -5.79
CA GLY A 117 2.76 10.89 -5.04
C GLY A 117 3.11 12.22 -4.38
N ALA A 118 3.03 13.33 -5.11
CA ALA A 118 3.23 14.67 -4.57
C ALA A 118 2.25 14.99 -3.43
N PHE A 119 0.96 14.72 -3.65
CA PHE A 119 -0.10 15.09 -2.71
C PHE A 119 -0.05 14.25 -1.43
N VAL A 120 0.13 12.93 -1.53
CA VAL A 120 0.23 12.09 -0.33
C VAL A 120 1.47 12.40 0.49
N THR A 121 2.57 12.75 -0.18
CA THR A 121 3.81 13.17 0.50
C THR A 121 3.61 14.49 1.22
N PHE A 122 2.96 15.47 0.59
CA PHE A 122 2.62 16.73 1.24
C PHE A 122 1.81 16.50 2.52
N ILE A 123 0.75 15.68 2.47
CA ILE A 123 -0.06 15.40 3.66
C ILE A 123 0.75 14.64 4.73
N PHE A 124 1.57 13.67 4.33
CA PHE A 124 2.45 12.92 5.23
C PHE A 124 3.40 13.86 6.00
N GLU A 125 4.01 14.81 5.30
CA GLU A 125 4.90 15.83 5.88
C GLU A 125 4.17 16.72 6.89
N GLN A 126 2.92 17.13 6.61
CA GLN A 126 2.14 17.90 7.57
C GLN A 126 1.83 17.11 8.85
N VAL A 127 1.45 15.84 8.71
CA VAL A 127 1.15 14.96 9.86
C VAL A 127 2.40 14.73 10.70
N THR A 128 3.54 14.46 10.08
CA THR A 128 4.81 14.23 10.79
C THR A 128 5.35 15.51 11.43
N ASN A 129 5.20 16.68 10.80
CA ASN A 129 5.54 17.97 11.39
C ASN A 129 4.64 18.31 12.60
N ILE A 130 3.37 17.93 12.58
CA ILE A 130 2.49 18.03 13.77
C ILE A 130 3.02 17.13 14.88
N GLY A 131 3.35 15.87 14.56
CA GLY A 131 3.95 14.92 15.50
C GLY A 131 5.24 15.47 16.14
N TYR A 132 6.13 16.04 15.31
CA TYR A 132 7.36 16.70 15.75
C TYR A 132 7.09 17.90 16.66
N SER A 133 6.20 18.80 16.23
CA SER A 133 5.81 20.00 16.98
C SER A 133 5.32 19.68 18.38
N ILE A 134 4.42 18.68 18.51
CA ILE A 134 3.89 18.24 19.80
C ILE A 134 4.96 17.56 20.64
N THR A 135 5.77 16.68 20.03
CA THR A 135 6.80 15.90 20.74
C THR A 135 7.86 16.79 21.37
N PHE A 136 8.32 17.82 20.65
CA PHE A 136 9.45 18.66 21.08
C PHE A 136 9.03 20.05 21.56
N GLY A 137 7.73 20.36 21.59
CA GLY A 137 7.23 21.67 22.00
C GLY A 137 7.63 22.82 21.06
N VAL A 138 7.99 22.50 19.81
CA VAL A 138 8.38 23.49 18.80
C VAL A 138 7.11 24.06 18.15
N PRO A 139 6.94 25.39 18.04
CA PRO A 139 5.79 25.96 17.34
C PRO A 139 5.63 25.40 15.92
N PHE A 140 4.42 24.95 15.57
CA PHE A 140 4.17 24.26 14.30
C PHE A 140 4.63 25.04 13.06
N ILE A 141 4.44 26.37 13.05
CA ILE A 141 4.89 27.24 11.96
C ILE A 141 6.42 27.19 11.80
N LEU A 142 7.17 27.14 12.90
CA LEU A 142 8.63 27.04 12.86
C LEU A 142 9.08 25.64 12.41
N ALA A 143 8.39 24.59 12.84
CA ALA A 143 8.66 23.23 12.37
C ALA A 143 8.47 23.11 10.85
N ILE A 144 7.37 23.63 10.31
CA ILE A 144 7.15 23.66 8.85
C ILE A 144 8.22 24.52 8.17
N ALA A 145 8.49 25.74 8.66
CA ALA A 145 9.45 26.64 8.02
C ALA A 145 10.84 26.01 7.90
N ALA A 146 11.29 25.28 8.93
CA ALA A 146 12.54 24.53 8.91
C ALA A 146 12.49 23.32 7.95
N ALA A 147 11.32 22.70 7.78
CA ALA A 147 11.13 21.54 6.91
C ALA A 147 11.03 21.89 5.41
N ILE A 148 10.70 23.13 5.03
CA ILE A 148 10.43 23.53 3.63
C ILE A 148 11.44 22.95 2.60
N PRO A 149 12.77 23.08 2.78
CA PRO A 149 13.72 22.56 1.78
C PRO A 149 13.61 21.04 1.61
N PHE A 150 13.40 20.31 2.71
CA PHE A 150 13.26 18.84 2.72
C PHE A 150 11.93 18.43 2.11
N THR A 151 10.84 19.09 2.50
CA THR A 151 9.49 18.83 1.99
C THR A 151 9.41 19.05 0.47
N ILE A 152 10.02 20.12 -0.08
CA ILE A 152 10.02 20.36 -1.53
C ILE A 152 10.74 19.22 -2.26
N LEU A 153 11.92 18.83 -1.77
CA LEU A 153 12.70 17.76 -2.39
C LEU A 153 11.97 16.41 -2.29
N HIS A 154 11.31 16.13 -1.16
CA HIS A 154 10.57 14.90 -0.95
C HIS A 154 9.33 14.82 -1.86
N ILE A 155 8.57 15.92 -1.97
CA ILE A 155 7.39 16.01 -2.85
C ILE A 155 7.80 15.75 -4.31
N PHE A 156 8.86 16.40 -4.79
CA PHE A 156 9.32 16.24 -6.16
C PHE A 156 9.83 14.81 -6.42
N SER A 157 10.60 14.28 -5.49
CA SER A 157 11.13 12.91 -5.58
C SER A 157 10.02 11.87 -5.59
N ASN A 158 9.02 12.01 -4.72
CA ASN A 158 7.90 11.08 -4.67
C ASN A 158 6.94 11.23 -5.85
N ALA A 159 6.82 12.42 -6.45
CA ALA A 159 6.12 12.56 -7.73
C ALA A 159 6.78 11.68 -8.81
N ILE A 160 8.12 11.69 -8.89
CA ILE A 160 8.87 10.85 -9.84
C ILE A 160 8.72 9.37 -9.46
N ILE A 161 9.00 9.00 -8.20
CA ILE A 161 8.95 7.62 -7.72
C ILE A 161 7.56 7.03 -7.98
N PHE A 162 6.48 7.71 -7.59
CA PHE A 162 5.14 7.18 -7.83
C PHE A 162 4.83 7.01 -9.32
N SER A 163 5.25 7.95 -10.17
CA SER A 163 5.00 7.87 -11.62
C SER A 163 5.74 6.73 -12.32
N GLN A 164 6.86 6.23 -11.76
CA GLN A 164 7.70 5.21 -12.38
C GLN A 164 7.65 3.86 -11.65
N VAL A 165 7.77 3.87 -10.32
CA VAL A 165 7.87 2.67 -9.49
C VAL A 165 6.51 2.00 -9.33
N VAL A 166 5.42 2.74 -9.18
CA VAL A 166 4.08 2.15 -9.04
C VAL A 166 3.69 1.34 -10.28
N PRO A 167 3.78 1.85 -11.53
CA PRO A 167 3.49 1.05 -12.71
C PRO A 167 4.45 -0.12 -12.91
N MET A 168 5.73 0.06 -12.56
CA MET A 168 6.75 -0.98 -12.66
C MET A 168 6.43 -2.16 -11.72
N LEU A 169 6.18 -1.87 -10.43
CA LEU A 169 5.81 -2.88 -9.45
C LEU A 169 4.48 -3.53 -9.80
N ASP A 170 3.51 -2.75 -10.25
CA ASP A 170 2.21 -3.27 -10.65
C ASP A 170 2.31 -4.27 -11.80
N SER A 171 3.06 -3.93 -12.85
CA SER A 171 3.31 -4.84 -13.98
C SER A 171 4.07 -6.09 -13.54
N ALA A 172 5.12 -5.94 -12.74
CA ALA A 172 5.95 -7.05 -12.26
C ALA A 172 5.15 -8.03 -11.39
N LEU A 173 4.41 -7.51 -10.40
CA LEU A 173 3.59 -8.30 -9.48
C LEU A 173 2.42 -8.96 -10.22
N SER A 174 1.73 -8.22 -11.09
CA SER A 174 0.63 -8.77 -11.89
C SER A 174 1.10 -9.90 -12.81
N LYS A 175 2.31 -9.79 -13.37
CA LYS A 175 2.92 -10.85 -14.21
C LYS A 175 3.31 -12.08 -13.39
N GLN A 176 4.01 -11.88 -12.27
CA GLN A 176 4.55 -12.98 -11.46
C GLN A 176 3.47 -13.70 -10.65
N LEU A 177 2.43 -12.99 -10.21
CA LEU A 177 1.43 -13.52 -9.30
C LEU A 177 0.07 -13.77 -9.96
N LYS A 178 -0.02 -13.66 -11.30
CA LYS A 178 -1.26 -13.86 -12.07
C LYS A 178 -1.98 -15.15 -11.71
N GLY A 179 -1.26 -16.28 -11.76
CA GLY A 179 -1.82 -17.60 -11.44
C GLY A 179 -1.98 -17.88 -9.94
N LEU A 180 -1.37 -17.07 -9.07
CA LEU A 180 -1.46 -17.26 -7.63
C LEU A 180 -2.65 -16.51 -7.01
N ILE A 181 -3.01 -15.36 -7.57
CA ILE A 181 -4.03 -14.43 -7.04
C ILE A 181 -5.32 -14.47 -7.85
N TRP A 182 -5.24 -14.64 -9.17
CA TRP A 182 -6.39 -14.56 -10.09
C TRP A 182 -6.78 -15.92 -10.70
N ASN A 183 -6.28 -17.04 -10.18
CA ASN A 183 -6.70 -18.34 -10.67
C ASN A 183 -8.17 -18.61 -10.32
N THR A 184 -8.90 -18.95 -11.38
CA THR A 184 -10.34 -19.16 -11.53
C THR A 184 -10.89 -20.37 -10.78
N GLU A 185 -10.33 -20.78 -9.64
CA GLU A 185 -10.88 -21.88 -8.83
C GLU A 185 -12.29 -21.51 -8.36
N SER A 186 -12.54 -20.24 -8.02
CA SER A 186 -13.90 -19.77 -7.70
C SER A 186 -14.88 -19.84 -8.88
N GLY A 187 -14.40 -19.89 -10.13
CA GLY A 187 -15.26 -19.97 -11.32
C GLY A 187 -15.55 -21.40 -11.76
N GLN A 188 -14.63 -22.34 -11.50
CA GLN A 188 -14.86 -23.76 -11.72
C GLN A 188 -15.76 -24.34 -10.62
N ASP A 189 -15.49 -24.04 -9.34
CA ASP A 189 -16.33 -24.50 -8.22
C ASP A 189 -17.78 -24.01 -8.34
N ILE A 190 -18.00 -22.77 -8.82
CA ILE A 190 -19.35 -22.23 -9.04
C ILE A 190 -20.04 -22.89 -10.25
N LYS A 191 -19.29 -23.23 -11.30
CA LYS A 191 -19.84 -23.92 -12.47
C LYS A 191 -20.17 -25.37 -12.13
N GLU A 192 -19.33 -26.03 -11.36
CA GLU A 192 -19.50 -27.41 -10.90
C GLU A 192 -20.65 -27.51 -9.89
N ALA A 193 -20.74 -26.57 -8.94
CA ALA A 193 -21.89 -26.48 -8.03
C ALA A 193 -23.20 -26.16 -8.76
N LYS A 194 -23.17 -25.39 -9.84
CA LYS A 194 -24.35 -25.15 -10.69
C LYS A 194 -24.74 -26.37 -11.50
N SER A 195 -23.78 -27.08 -12.10
CA SER A 195 -24.07 -28.30 -12.86
C SER A 195 -24.61 -29.41 -11.96
N ILE A 196 -24.07 -29.58 -10.76
CA ILE A 196 -24.59 -30.56 -9.78
C ILE A 196 -26.03 -30.22 -9.40
N ARG A 197 -26.33 -28.93 -9.19
CA ARG A 197 -27.68 -28.47 -8.83
C ARG A 197 -28.69 -28.59 -9.99
N GLU A 198 -28.24 -28.43 -11.23
CA GLU A 198 -29.07 -28.67 -12.42
C GLU A 198 -29.40 -30.16 -12.56
N ILE A 199 -28.41 -31.05 -12.32
CA ILE A 199 -28.62 -32.51 -12.32
C ILE A 199 -29.60 -32.94 -11.22
N GLU A 200 -29.48 -32.42 -10.00
CA GLU A 200 -30.43 -32.73 -8.91
C GLU A 200 -31.85 -32.24 -9.24
N LEU A 201 -32.01 -31.09 -9.90
CA LEU A 201 -33.33 -30.58 -10.26
C LEU A 201 -34.00 -31.39 -11.37
N GLU A 202 -33.23 -31.95 -12.31
CA GLU A 202 -33.73 -32.90 -13.31
C GLU A 202 -34.13 -34.25 -12.66
N GLU A 203 -33.34 -34.76 -11.73
CA GLU A 203 -33.59 -36.04 -11.06
C GLU A 203 -34.82 -36.00 -10.11
N TYR A 204 -35.09 -34.85 -9.48
CA TYR A 204 -36.26 -34.66 -8.61
C TYR A 204 -37.50 -34.09 -9.32
N GLY A 205 -37.38 -33.64 -10.58
CA GLY A 205 -38.46 -33.06 -11.38
C GLY A 205 -39.27 -34.05 -12.22
N GLU A 206 -38.78 -35.29 -12.41
CA GLU A 206 -39.48 -36.36 -13.14
C GLU A 206 -40.41 -37.22 -12.25
N LYS A 207 -41.35 -36.59 -11.52
CA LYS A 207 -42.49 -37.30 -10.90
C LYS A 207 -43.82 -36.70 -11.27
#